data_AF-A0A7V4BRV2-F1
#
_entry.id   AF-A0A7V4BRV2-F1
#
_cell.length_a   1.000
_cell.length_b   1.000
_cell.length_c   1.000
_cell.angle_alpha   90.00
_cell.angle_beta   90.00
_cell.angle_gamma   90.00
#
_symmetry.space_group_name_H-M   'P 1'
#
loop_
_entity.id
_entity.type
_entity.pdbx_description
1 polymer ?
#
loop_
_entity_poly.entity_id
_entity_poly.type
_entity_poly.pdbx_seq_one_letter_code
_entity_poly.pdbx_strand_id
1 'polypeptide(L)'
;MITWFHEYKSNCVEKIFSKCTLKITFKLNYYNSATHRAFLEIFHILKQMQEKGLNINIEWYYEKDDHTMLENGKELSELSELTLTYIEF
;
A
#
# COMPACT_ATOMS: atom_id res chain seq x y z
N MET A 1 11.82 -12.06 -6.29
CA MET A 1 11.12 -11.79 -5.02
C MET A 1 9.85 -10.95 -5.19
N ILE A 2 9.71 -10.12 -6.25
CA ILE A 2 8.45 -9.40 -6.60
C ILE A 2 7.59 -10.20 -7.61
N THR A 3 8.06 -11.35 -8.06
CA THR A 3 7.42 -12.19 -9.10
C THR A 3 5.96 -12.53 -8.77
N TRP A 4 5.66 -12.84 -7.50
CA TRP A 4 4.29 -13.14 -7.08
C TRP A 4 3.32 -11.95 -7.25
N PHE A 5 3.81 -10.72 -7.13
CA PHE A 5 2.98 -9.53 -7.21
C PHE A 5 2.68 -9.15 -8.67
N HIS A 6 3.65 -9.38 -9.57
CA HIS A 6 3.40 -9.30 -11.01
C HIS A 6 2.43 -10.40 -11.49
N GLU A 7 2.55 -11.62 -10.98
CA GLU A 7 1.61 -12.71 -11.26
C GLU A 7 0.20 -12.42 -10.73
N TYR A 8 0.09 -11.87 -9.52
CA TYR A 8 -1.19 -11.44 -8.95
C TYR A 8 -1.87 -10.38 -9.83
N LYS A 9 -1.11 -9.37 -10.30
CA LYS A 9 -1.59 -8.34 -11.22
C LYS A 9 -2.15 -8.97 -12.50
N SER A 10 -1.44 -9.94 -13.08
CA SER A 10 -1.80 -10.56 -14.36
C SER A 10 -3.06 -11.43 -14.25
N ASN A 11 -3.22 -12.18 -13.16
CA ASN A 11 -4.40 -13.05 -12.94
C ASN A 11 -5.66 -12.28 -12.49
N CYS A 12 -5.52 -11.05 -12.01
CA CYS A 12 -6.64 -10.29 -11.45
C CYS A 12 -7.38 -9.41 -12.46
N VAL A 13 -6.81 -9.15 -13.65
CA VAL A 13 -7.36 -8.16 -14.60
C VAL A 13 -8.76 -8.53 -15.11
N GLU A 14 -9.13 -9.82 -15.14
CA GLU A 14 -10.46 -10.22 -15.65
C GLU A 14 -11.52 -10.45 -14.56
N LYS A 15 -11.14 -10.79 -13.31
CA LYS A 15 -12.10 -11.16 -12.25
C LYS A 15 -12.42 -10.05 -11.25
N ILE A 16 -11.57 -9.03 -11.13
CA ILE A 16 -11.69 -8.00 -10.07
C ILE A 16 -12.61 -6.83 -10.46
N PHE A 17 -12.92 -6.66 -11.75
CA PHE A 17 -13.73 -5.53 -12.24
C PHE A 17 -15.20 -5.52 -11.77
N SER A 18 -15.66 -6.56 -11.07
CA SER A 18 -16.98 -6.62 -10.46
C SER A 18 -16.89 -6.51 -8.94
N LYS A 19 -17.01 -5.30 -8.40
CA LYS A 19 -17.35 -4.99 -6.98
C LYS A 19 -16.38 -5.44 -5.87
N CYS A 20 -15.18 -5.90 -6.17
CA CYS A 20 -14.24 -6.30 -5.11
C CYS A 20 -13.47 -5.09 -4.57
N THR A 21 -13.40 -4.95 -3.24
CA THR A 21 -12.53 -3.98 -2.56
C THR A 21 -11.28 -4.70 -2.08
N LEU A 22 -10.11 -4.26 -2.52
CA LEU A 22 -8.83 -4.77 -2.04
C LEU A 22 -8.44 -4.04 -0.75
N LYS A 23 -8.51 -4.74 0.39
CA LYS A 23 -8.04 -4.24 1.67
C LYS A 23 -6.61 -4.69 1.92
N ILE A 24 -5.71 -3.77 2.27
CA ILE A 24 -4.30 -4.03 2.56
C ILE A 24 -3.96 -3.39 3.90
N THR A 25 -3.28 -4.16 4.76
CA THR A 25 -2.88 -3.71 6.09
C THR A 25 -1.37 -3.79 6.22
N PHE A 26 -0.73 -2.66 6.50
CA PHE A 26 0.68 -2.56 6.82
C PHE A 26 0.85 -2.36 8.32
N LYS A 27 1.48 -3.34 8.98
CA LYS A 27 1.88 -3.27 10.39
C LYS A 27 3.35 -3.68 10.46
N LEU A 28 4.22 -2.68 10.60
CA LEU A 28 5.67 -2.84 10.48
C LEU A 28 6.34 -2.55 11.83
N ASN A 29 7.31 -3.37 12.19
CA ASN A 29 8.13 -3.15 13.40
C ASN A 29 9.40 -2.35 13.09
N TYR A 30 9.73 -2.16 11.81
CA TYR A 30 10.93 -1.45 11.39
C TYR A 30 10.79 -0.93 9.95
N TYR A 31 11.16 0.33 9.75
CA TYR A 31 11.14 1.00 8.46
C TYR A 31 12.39 1.86 8.30
N ASN A 32 13.05 1.77 7.14
CA ASN A 32 14.24 2.54 6.82
C ASN A 32 14.30 2.88 5.33
N SER A 33 15.36 3.55 4.88
CA SER A 33 15.50 4.00 3.48
C SER A 33 15.50 2.86 2.45
N ALA A 34 15.93 1.64 2.81
CA ALA A 34 15.86 0.49 1.92
C ALA A 34 14.42 -0.03 1.80
N THR A 35 13.72 -0.14 2.93
CA THR A 35 12.28 -0.47 2.98
C THR A 35 11.47 0.56 2.21
N HIS A 36 11.79 1.86 2.34
CA HIS A 36 11.07 2.95 1.68
C HIS A 36 11.01 2.78 0.16
N ARG A 37 12.13 2.43 -0.49
CA ARG A 37 12.15 2.19 -1.94
C ARG A 37 11.24 1.05 -2.37
N ALA A 38 11.20 -0.04 -1.61
CA ALA A 38 10.32 -1.17 -1.89
C ALA A 38 8.84 -0.79 -1.71
N PHE A 39 8.52 0.02 -0.71
CA PHE A 39 7.16 0.51 -0.49
C PHE A 39 6.69 1.46 -1.60
N LEU A 40 7.55 2.35 -2.09
CA LEU A 40 7.22 3.19 -3.25
C LEU A 40 6.86 2.35 -4.48
N GLU A 41 7.60 1.27 -4.75
CA GLU A 41 7.30 0.38 -5.87
C GLU A 41 5.95 -0.33 -5.68
N ILE A 42 5.67 -0.83 -4.47
CA ILE A 42 4.37 -1.44 -4.14
C ILE A 42 3.25 -0.43 -4.32
N PHE A 43 3.39 0.77 -3.76
CA PHE A 43 2.36 1.81 -3.81
C PHE A 43 2.12 2.31 -5.24
N HIS A 44 3.16 2.40 -6.06
CA HIS A 44 3.00 2.72 -7.48
C HIS A 44 2.15 1.67 -8.22
N ILE A 45 2.35 0.38 -7.93
CA ILE A 45 1.54 -0.68 -8.53
C ILE A 45 0.09 -0.61 -8.02
N LEU A 46 -0.11 -0.34 -6.72
CA LEU A 46 -1.45 -0.16 -6.17
C LEU A 46 -2.18 1.03 -6.81
N LYS A 47 -1.48 2.15 -7.03
CA LYS A 47 -2.03 3.31 -7.76
C LYS A 47 -2.47 2.93 -9.17
N GLN A 48 -1.63 2.22 -9.93
CA GLN A 48 -2.01 1.73 -11.27
C GLN A 48 -3.23 0.80 -11.24
N MET A 49 -3.41 0.02 -10.16
CA MET A 49 -4.59 -0.83 -10.00
C MET A 49 -5.84 0.00 -9.67
N GLN A 50 -5.70 1.03 -8.82
CA GLN A 50 -6.78 1.96 -8.50
C GLN A 50 -7.25 2.73 -9.74
N GLU A 51 -6.32 3.21 -10.57
CA GLU A 51 -6.61 3.90 -11.84
C GLU A 51 -7.34 3.01 -12.85
N LYS A 52 -7.16 1.70 -12.75
CA LYS A 52 -7.92 0.71 -13.53
C LYS A 52 -9.30 0.43 -12.96
N GLY A 53 -9.73 1.12 -11.90
CA GLY A 53 -11.08 0.99 -11.32
C GLY A 53 -11.18 0.02 -10.15
N LEU A 54 -10.06 -0.49 -9.62
CA LEU A 54 -10.09 -1.27 -8.39
C LEU A 54 -10.30 -0.35 -7.19
N ASN A 55 -11.26 -0.68 -6.33
CA ASN A 55 -11.39 -0.01 -5.05
C ASN A 55 -10.32 -0.54 -4.07
N ILE A 56 -9.43 0.32 -3.60
CA ILE A 56 -8.32 -0.06 -2.70
C ILE A 56 -8.47 0.69 -1.38
N ASN A 57 -8.38 -0.04 -0.27
CA ASN A 57 -8.32 0.51 1.08
C ASN A 57 -7.02 0.09 1.75
N ILE A 58 -6.19 1.05 2.14
CA ILE A 58 -4.89 0.82 2.77
C ILE A 58 -4.94 1.28 4.22
N GLU A 59 -4.61 0.39 5.14
CA GLU A 59 -4.46 0.69 6.56
C GLU A 59 -2.98 0.68 6.93
N TRP A 60 -2.51 1.76 7.56
CA TRP A 60 -1.16 1.94 8.05
C TRP A 60 -1.15 1.98 9.58
N TYR A 61 -0.65 0.91 10.18
CA TYR A 61 -0.56 0.77 11.63
C TYR A 61 0.77 1.31 12.13
N TYR A 62 0.73 2.08 13.21
CA TYR A 62 1.91 2.60 13.88
C TYR A 62 1.71 2.54 15.40
N GLU A 63 2.80 2.38 16.15
CA GLU A 63 2.76 2.44 17.62
C GLU A 63 2.56 3.89 18.05
N LYS A 64 1.79 4.11 19.13
CA LYS A 64 1.47 5.45 19.65
C LYS A 64 2.65 6.42 19.75
N ASP A 65 3.80 5.93 20.19
CA ASP A 65 5.00 6.74 20.40
C ASP A 65 5.97 6.72 19.19
N ASP A 66 5.63 5.98 18.12
CA ASP A 66 6.42 5.93 16.88
C ASP A 66 5.89 6.94 15.84
N HIS A 67 6.15 8.22 16.13
CA HIS A 67 5.85 9.31 15.20
C HIS A 67 6.59 9.18 13.87
N THR A 68 7.77 8.54 13.85
CA THR A 68 8.57 8.37 12.63
C THR A 68 7.85 7.43 11.67
N MET A 69 7.28 6.32 12.16
CA MET A 69 6.48 5.40 11.36
C MET A 69 5.24 6.07 10.76
N LEU A 70 4.57 6.94 11.53
CA LEU A 70 3.44 7.71 11.03
C LEU A 70 3.86 8.66 9.90
N GLU A 71 4.93 9.43 10.09
CA GLU A 71 5.43 10.37 9.06
C GLU A 71 5.86 9.65 7.78
N ASN A 72 6.51 8.48 7.89
CA ASN A 72 6.84 7.64 6.73
C ASN A 72 5.59 7.21 5.95
N GLY A 73 4.51 6.85 6.65
CA GLY A 73 3.24 6.50 6.02
C GLY A 73 2.56 7.69 5.33
N LYS A 74 2.71 8.90 5.86
CA LYS A 74 2.24 10.15 5.21
C LYS A 74 3.05 10.47 3.97
N GLU A 75 4.38 10.41 4.06
CA GLU A 75 5.27 10.64 2.92
C GLU A 75 4.96 9.66 1.77
N LEU A 76 4.79 8.37 2.05
CA LEU A 76 4.38 7.40 1.04
C LEU A 76 3.02 7.71 0.42
N SER A 77 2.04 8.13 1.23
CA SER A 77 0.70 8.52 0.77
C SER A 77 0.76 9.70 -0.20
N GLU A 78 1.54 10.73 0.13
CA GLU A 78 1.76 11.90 -0.71
C GLU A 78 2.47 11.54 -2.02
N LEU A 79 3.57 10.79 -1.95
CA LEU A 79 4.37 10.43 -3.12
C LEU A 79 3.66 9.49 -4.10
N SER A 80 2.74 8.65 -3.60
CA SER A 80 2.00 7.69 -4.42
C SER A 80 0.60 8.14 -4.82
N GLU A 81 0.15 9.28 -4.28
CA GLU A 81 -1.22 9.78 -4.44
C GLU A 81 -2.29 8.74 -4.07
N LEU A 82 -2.00 7.95 -3.03
CA LEU A 82 -2.90 6.96 -2.45
C LEU A 82 -3.39 7.43 -1.09
N THR A 83 -4.68 7.27 -0.81
CA THR A 83 -5.24 7.58 0.50
C THR A 83 -5.02 6.41 1.47
N LEU A 84 -4.40 6.70 2.62
CA LEU A 84 -4.16 5.75 3.69
C LEU A 84 -5.04 6.07 4.91
N THR A 85 -5.48 5.03 5.60
CA THR A 85 -6.08 5.14 6.93
C THR A 85 -5.00 4.84 7.98
N TYR A 86 -4.73 5.79 8.86
CA TYR A 86 -3.73 5.62 9.92
C TYR A 86 -4.37 5.06 11.19
N ILE A 87 -3.83 3.98 11.72
CA ILE A 87 -4.36 3.28 12.90
C ILE A 87 -3.28 3.17 13.97
N GLU A 88 -3.47 3.90 15.07
CA GLU A 88 -2.65 3.78 16.27
C GLU A 88 -2.97 2.47 17.01
N PHE A 89 -1.94 1.80 17.53
CA PHE A 89 -2.09 0.64 18.42
C PHE A 89 -1.11 0.64 19.59
#